data_AF-A0A9Y1BMB5-F1
#
_entry.id   AF-A0A9Y1BMB5-F1
#
_cell.length_a   1.000
_cell.length_b   1.000
_cell.length_c   1.000
_cell.angle_alpha   90.00
_cell.angle_beta   90.00
_cell.angle_gamma   90.00
#
_symmetry.space_group_name_H-M   'P 1'
#
loop_
_entity.id
_entity.type
_entity.pdbx_description
1 polymer ?
#
loop_
_entity_poly.entity_id
_entity_poly.type
_entity_poly.pdbx_seq_one_letter_code
_entity_poly.pdbx_strand_id
1 'polypeptide(L)'
;MQKSDNIKDELSEILFLKNPKIFVIEWLPFDSNQLRELNKKLDIEKSSSKTLLTGLIDSDPDSPSFLTEGKYTKVTVKDYDINNYVNLEAIIDLPEEEGIVQIEEMAVFISKLGFIIYSLDLREINGKNSFMSLDKLSRVIADLSQDSSQVIDSLLTEFQRNFIKIIFGNPMYRPKTILIVGEDINKKFEDVKDYLDGEDCEIEISQIIGEGFRAHSIDGSIYFIGNRGAILVPKEFTEEMEYYSIYNGIKEGITIFIDSFMSRVWELYDQTNEIQELVNMAVKGNTDALNKVQEEITILTSTISVLGQVKEFLHDSCEQLTNNFDSLSTFSFFEIEKGLETIRNRVKESTKVIKGLLTELEGKRDHINTLSEMQIRKMNKAMTQNTKSMNQVLQANTRTSEAIDMIELILAGSIILEIVAFAIGEISSDQTIYNSIVNKIPLARDQIANLILFIFSIFAWVALVVYLRISKSRMEKKALRDFIITLNINRKIDMNNLEAFLEGKEIVMKQVEYESGNVLHTYIWDTSDIKELNLETISIVCNKSTGLLLSLELETSDMNIDQEEKVNEIMEIFKRNGILE
;
A
#
# COMPACT_ATOMS: atom_id res chain seq x y z
N MET A 1 31.86 -43.09 21.12
CA MET A 1 31.32 -41.74 20.85
C MET A 1 29.82 -41.90 20.72
N GLN A 2 29.06 -41.35 21.67
CA GLN A 2 27.60 -41.25 21.54
C GLN A 2 27.32 -40.36 20.34
N LYS A 3 26.59 -40.88 19.35
CA LYS A 3 26.05 -40.08 18.25
C LYS A 3 25.14 -39.03 18.87
N SER A 4 25.35 -37.76 18.52
CA SER A 4 24.44 -36.68 18.89
C SER A 4 23.11 -36.91 18.16
N ASP A 5 22.09 -37.34 18.90
CA ASP A 5 20.70 -37.29 18.44
C ASP A 5 20.22 -35.83 18.49
N ASN A 6 19.45 -35.39 17.49
CA ASN A 6 18.70 -34.12 17.55
C ASN A 6 17.60 -34.14 18.64
N ILE A 7 17.35 -35.30 19.24
CA ILE A 7 16.40 -35.51 20.33
C ILE A 7 17.15 -35.34 21.67
N LYS A 8 17.13 -34.13 22.22
CA LYS A 8 17.90 -33.74 23.43
C LYS A 8 17.29 -34.16 24.78
N ASP A 9 16.13 -34.82 24.80
CA ASP A 9 15.39 -35.10 26.05
C ASP A 9 15.37 -36.58 26.43
N GLU A 10 15.47 -36.87 27.73
CA GLU A 10 15.10 -38.17 28.30
C GLU A 10 13.57 -38.27 28.37
N LEU A 11 12.98 -38.97 27.42
CA LEU A 11 11.52 -39.12 27.30
C LEU A 11 11.03 -40.36 28.02
N SER A 12 9.90 -40.24 28.71
CA SER A 12 9.16 -41.38 29.27
C SER A 12 8.35 -42.05 28.16
N GLU A 13 8.97 -42.96 27.40
CA GLU A 13 8.32 -43.69 26.30
C GLU A 13 7.40 -44.81 26.83
N ILE A 14 6.10 -44.77 26.54
CA ILE A 14 5.10 -45.69 27.11
C ILE A 14 4.42 -46.53 26.04
N LEU A 15 3.89 -45.88 25.01
CA LEU A 15 3.20 -46.52 23.89
C LEU A 15 4.14 -46.63 22.70
N PHE A 16 4.10 -47.80 22.08
CA PHE A 16 4.92 -48.10 20.92
C PHE A 16 4.07 -48.76 19.84
N LEU A 17 4.21 -48.26 18.62
CA LEU A 17 3.61 -48.83 17.42
C LEU A 17 4.62 -49.67 16.65
N LYS A 18 4.16 -50.81 16.15
CA LYS A 18 4.94 -51.68 15.27
C LYS A 18 4.74 -51.26 13.82
N ASN A 19 5.85 -51.05 13.09
CA ASN A 19 5.88 -50.69 11.66
C ASN A 19 4.83 -49.63 11.26
N PRO A 20 4.88 -48.42 11.84
CA PRO A 20 3.90 -47.38 11.54
C PRO A 20 4.09 -46.84 10.11
N LYS A 21 3.02 -46.89 9.32
CA LYS A 21 2.86 -46.11 8.09
C LYS A 21 2.26 -44.77 8.43
N ILE A 22 2.85 -43.69 7.93
CA ILE A 22 2.41 -42.32 8.19
C ILE A 22 1.83 -41.76 6.90
N PHE A 23 0.64 -41.19 7.00
CA PHE A 23 -0.01 -40.43 5.96
C PHE A 23 -0.20 -39.01 6.45
N VAL A 24 0.27 -38.04 5.68
CA VAL A 24 -0.03 -36.63 5.89
C VAL A 24 -0.99 -36.21 4.79
N ILE A 25 -2.14 -35.66 5.17
CA ILE A 25 -3.22 -35.33 4.25
C ILE A 25 -3.54 -33.85 4.40
N GLU A 26 -3.53 -33.13 3.27
CA GLU A 26 -3.98 -31.75 3.21
C GLU A 26 -4.92 -31.54 2.02
N TRP A 27 -5.73 -30.49 2.10
CA TRP A 27 -6.52 -30.01 0.98
C TRP A 27 -5.99 -28.64 0.55
N LEU A 28 -5.72 -28.49 -0.76
CA LEU A 28 -5.32 -27.23 -1.38
C LEU A 28 -6.22 -26.93 -2.59
N PRO A 29 -6.42 -25.65 -2.95
CA PRO A 29 -7.24 -25.29 -4.11
C PRO A 29 -6.59 -25.77 -5.42
N PHE A 30 -7.18 -26.81 -5.99
CA PHE A 30 -6.87 -27.33 -7.33
C PHE A 30 -8.15 -27.43 -8.16
N ASP A 31 -7.95 -27.38 -9.46
CA ASP A 31 -8.91 -27.79 -10.48
C ASP A 31 -8.17 -28.53 -11.60
N SER A 32 -8.91 -28.91 -12.64
CA SER A 32 -8.35 -29.53 -13.83
C SER A 32 -7.30 -28.65 -14.54
N ASN A 33 -7.39 -27.32 -14.43
CA ASN A 33 -6.44 -26.42 -15.06
C ASN A 33 -5.12 -26.37 -14.28
N GLN A 34 -5.18 -26.25 -12.94
CA GLN A 34 -4.01 -26.31 -12.08
C GLN A 34 -3.29 -27.65 -12.19
N LEU A 35 -4.03 -28.76 -12.25
CA LEU A 35 -3.44 -30.08 -12.48
C LEU A 35 -2.75 -30.16 -13.84
N ARG A 36 -3.34 -29.59 -14.90
CA ARG A 36 -2.71 -29.54 -16.22
C ARG A 36 -1.44 -28.70 -16.23
N GLU A 37 -1.43 -27.55 -15.56
CA GLU A 37 -0.21 -26.73 -15.42
C GLU A 37 0.87 -27.46 -14.62
N LEU A 38 0.50 -28.18 -13.56
CA LEU A 38 1.42 -29.06 -12.84
C LEU A 38 2.01 -30.15 -13.76
N ASN A 39 1.17 -30.80 -14.57
CA ASN A 39 1.60 -31.82 -15.52
C ASN A 39 2.58 -31.27 -16.57
N LYS A 40 2.39 -30.03 -17.04
CA LYS A 40 3.35 -29.33 -17.91
C LYS A 40 4.67 -29.04 -17.19
N LYS A 41 4.60 -28.56 -15.95
CA LYS A 41 5.79 -28.25 -15.13
C LYS A 41 6.62 -29.50 -14.83
N LEU A 42 5.97 -30.64 -14.67
CA LEU A 42 6.60 -31.94 -14.47
C LEU A 42 7.13 -32.56 -15.79
N ASP A 43 6.91 -31.90 -16.93
CA ASP A 43 7.30 -32.38 -18.27
C ASP A 43 6.75 -33.79 -18.61
N ILE A 44 5.57 -34.12 -18.06
CA ILE A 44 4.93 -35.44 -18.23
C ILE A 44 4.67 -35.75 -19.71
N GLU A 45 4.28 -34.75 -20.51
CA GLU A 45 4.03 -34.90 -21.95
C GLU A 45 5.28 -35.31 -22.75
N LYS A 46 6.49 -35.02 -22.23
CA LYS A 46 7.76 -35.40 -22.87
C LYS A 46 8.27 -36.78 -22.44
N SER A 47 7.53 -37.50 -21.59
CA SER A 47 7.91 -38.82 -21.06
C SER A 47 9.27 -38.85 -20.34
N SER A 48 9.75 -37.71 -19.81
CA SER A 48 10.92 -37.68 -18.95
C SER A 48 10.52 -38.15 -17.55
N SER A 49 11.02 -39.32 -17.15
CA SER A 49 10.66 -39.95 -15.87
C SER A 49 11.22 -39.25 -14.63
N LYS A 50 12.19 -38.34 -14.80
CA LYS A 50 12.87 -37.66 -13.68
C LYS A 50 13.03 -36.17 -14.01
N THR A 51 12.47 -35.33 -13.15
CA THR A 51 12.54 -33.88 -13.28
C THR A 51 13.11 -33.30 -11.98
N LEU A 52 14.20 -32.55 -12.09
CA LEU A 52 14.72 -31.78 -10.95
C LEU A 52 13.91 -30.50 -10.86
N LEU A 53 13.24 -30.30 -9.74
CA LEU A 53 12.49 -29.09 -9.47
C LEU A 53 13.17 -28.31 -8.36
N THR A 54 13.16 -27.00 -8.51
CA THR A 54 13.68 -26.08 -7.52
C THR A 54 12.65 -25.00 -7.25
N GLY A 55 12.52 -24.63 -5.98
CA GLY A 55 11.68 -23.51 -5.55
C GLY A 55 12.34 -22.14 -5.76
N LEU A 56 13.64 -22.08 -6.11
CA LEU A 56 14.29 -20.79 -6.34
C LEU A 56 13.93 -20.26 -7.72
N ILE A 57 13.53 -18.98 -7.73
CA ILE A 57 13.26 -18.23 -8.95
C ILE A 57 14.60 -17.84 -9.55
N ASP A 58 14.84 -18.25 -10.80
CA ASP A 58 16.01 -17.80 -11.54
C ASP A 58 15.95 -16.28 -11.70
N SER A 59 16.90 -15.60 -11.06
CA SER A 59 17.01 -14.15 -11.06
C SER A 59 17.89 -13.63 -12.20
N ASP A 60 18.61 -14.52 -12.91
CA ASP A 60 19.52 -14.19 -14.00
C ASP A 60 19.34 -15.17 -15.19
N PRO A 61 18.33 -14.95 -16.04
CA PRO A 61 18.02 -15.86 -17.15
C PRO A 61 19.11 -15.97 -18.22
N ASP A 62 20.12 -15.09 -18.20
CA ASP A 62 21.25 -15.10 -19.15
C ASP A 62 22.40 -16.03 -18.69
N SER A 63 22.36 -16.55 -17.45
CA SER A 63 23.36 -17.47 -16.91
C SER A 63 22.77 -18.87 -16.67
N PRO A 64 23.17 -19.90 -17.43
CA PRO A 64 22.63 -21.26 -17.29
C PRO A 64 23.17 -22.02 -16.06
N SER A 65 23.82 -21.34 -15.12
CA SER A 65 24.37 -21.95 -13.90
C SER A 65 23.49 -21.66 -12.70
N PHE A 66 22.91 -22.71 -12.14
CA PHE A 66 22.12 -22.64 -10.92
C PHE A 66 22.96 -23.16 -9.74
N LEU A 67 23.43 -22.26 -8.89
CA LEU A 67 24.17 -22.59 -7.67
C LEU A 67 23.18 -22.95 -6.58
N THR A 68 23.09 -24.24 -6.23
CA THR A 68 22.30 -24.72 -5.10
C THR A 68 23.17 -24.89 -3.87
N GLU A 69 22.75 -24.34 -2.74
CA GLU A 69 23.38 -24.55 -1.42
C GLU A 69 23.05 -25.95 -0.84
N GLY A 70 22.92 -26.98 -1.69
CA GLY A 70 22.65 -28.36 -1.26
C GLY A 70 21.21 -28.66 -0.85
N LYS A 71 20.25 -27.74 -1.03
CA LYS A 71 18.82 -27.96 -0.77
C LYS A 71 18.05 -28.11 -2.07
N TYR A 72 17.67 -29.33 -2.43
CA TYR A 72 16.81 -29.56 -3.60
C TYR A 72 15.83 -30.72 -3.35
N THR A 73 14.64 -30.59 -3.91
CA THR A 73 13.63 -31.66 -3.90
C THR A 73 13.65 -32.32 -5.27
N LYS A 74 14.00 -33.59 -5.32
CA LYS A 74 13.97 -34.37 -6.55
C LYS A 74 12.64 -35.07 -6.67
N VAL A 75 11.92 -34.84 -7.76
CA VAL A 75 10.59 -35.41 -7.98
C VAL A 75 10.62 -36.37 -9.17
N THR A 76 10.09 -37.56 -8.97
CA THR A 76 9.99 -38.62 -9.98
C THR A 76 8.52 -38.95 -10.17
N VAL A 77 8.00 -38.78 -11.39
CA VAL A 77 6.60 -39.13 -11.70
C VAL A 77 6.51 -40.66 -11.83
N LYS A 78 5.62 -41.28 -11.06
CA LYS A 78 5.40 -42.74 -11.07
C LYS A 78 4.21 -43.14 -11.91
N ASP A 79 3.11 -42.43 -11.74
CA ASP A 79 1.82 -42.74 -12.37
C ASP A 79 0.98 -41.46 -12.46
N TYR A 80 0.11 -41.35 -13.45
CA TYR A 80 -0.70 -40.15 -13.64
C TYR A 80 -1.92 -40.40 -14.53
N ASP A 81 -3.00 -39.65 -14.25
CA ASP A 81 -4.08 -39.38 -15.16
C ASP A 81 -4.13 -37.88 -15.42
N ILE A 82 -3.92 -37.49 -16.67
CA ILE A 82 -3.85 -36.10 -17.14
C ILE A 82 -4.98 -35.23 -16.56
N ASN A 83 -6.17 -35.80 -16.36
CA ASN A 83 -7.35 -35.06 -15.92
C ASN A 83 -7.71 -35.26 -14.45
N ASN A 84 -7.16 -36.25 -13.76
CA ASN A 84 -7.67 -36.66 -12.44
C ASN A 84 -6.62 -36.65 -11.32
N TYR A 85 -5.39 -37.14 -11.55
CA TYR A 85 -4.39 -37.22 -10.50
C TYR A 85 -2.96 -37.36 -11.03
N VAL A 86 -1.99 -37.12 -10.16
CA VAL A 86 -0.58 -37.43 -10.38
C VAL A 86 0.04 -38.05 -9.12
N ASN A 87 0.82 -39.12 -9.33
CA ASN A 87 1.58 -39.83 -8.32
C ASN A 87 3.06 -39.55 -8.51
N LEU A 88 3.69 -39.07 -7.45
CA LEU A 88 5.08 -38.63 -7.43
C LEU A 88 5.83 -39.35 -6.32
N GLU A 89 7.12 -39.51 -6.52
CA GLU A 89 8.09 -39.84 -5.48
C GLU A 89 9.00 -38.61 -5.29
N ALA A 90 8.96 -38.04 -4.09
CA ALA A 90 9.75 -36.88 -3.71
C ALA A 90 10.89 -37.33 -2.80
N ILE A 91 12.12 -36.97 -3.19
CA ILE A 91 13.32 -37.18 -2.38
C ILE A 91 13.78 -35.81 -1.90
N ILE A 92 13.88 -35.65 -0.59
CA ILE A 92 14.32 -34.41 0.05
C ILE A 92 15.77 -34.61 0.46
N ASP A 93 16.66 -33.83 -0.14
CA ASP A 93 18.08 -33.79 0.23
C ASP A 93 18.34 -32.46 0.95
N LEU A 94 18.39 -32.53 2.29
CA LEU A 94 18.71 -31.41 3.16
C LEU A 94 20.01 -31.73 3.92
N PRO A 95 20.99 -30.81 3.94
CA PRO A 95 22.22 -31.01 4.70
C PRO A 95 21.94 -30.91 6.20
N GLU A 96 21.99 -32.06 6.89
CA GLU A 96 21.87 -32.18 8.35
C GLU A 96 23.21 -32.01 9.08
N GLU A 97 23.17 -31.84 10.41
CA GLU A 97 24.37 -31.76 11.27
C GLU A 97 25.27 -33.02 11.14
N GLU A 98 26.59 -32.87 11.39
CA GLU A 98 27.57 -33.96 11.25
C GLU A 98 27.16 -35.20 12.08
N GLY A 99 26.84 -36.31 11.38
CA GLY A 99 26.54 -37.60 11.99
C GLY A 99 25.06 -38.02 11.96
N ILE A 100 24.16 -37.14 11.52
CA ILE A 100 22.74 -37.42 11.30
C ILE A 100 22.54 -37.76 9.82
N VAL A 101 21.93 -38.91 9.55
CA VAL A 101 21.58 -39.34 8.19
C VAL A 101 20.06 -39.51 8.16
N GLN A 102 19.38 -38.51 7.59
CA GLN A 102 17.94 -38.52 7.35
C GLN A 102 17.72 -38.78 5.86
N ILE A 103 17.08 -39.89 5.53
CA ILE A 103 16.74 -40.26 4.16
C ILE A 103 15.21 -40.21 4.07
N GLU A 104 14.69 -39.16 3.45
CA GLU A 104 13.26 -38.99 3.25
C GLU A 104 12.89 -39.21 1.80
N GLU A 105 12.26 -40.36 1.56
CA GLU A 105 11.57 -40.66 0.31
C GLU A 105 10.07 -40.69 0.62
N MET A 106 9.33 -39.74 0.03
CA MET A 106 7.89 -39.62 0.22
C MET A 106 7.17 -39.97 -1.07
N ALA A 107 6.11 -40.78 -0.96
CA ALA A 107 5.15 -40.87 -2.04
C ALA A 107 4.12 -39.73 -1.90
N VAL A 108 3.84 -39.02 -3.00
CA VAL A 108 2.93 -37.87 -3.03
C VAL A 108 1.86 -38.13 -4.07
N PHE A 109 0.62 -38.22 -3.62
CA PHE A 109 -0.57 -38.28 -4.47
C PHE A 109 -1.21 -36.89 -4.52
N ILE A 110 -1.48 -36.36 -5.71
CA ILE A 110 -2.16 -35.08 -5.91
C ILE A 110 -3.38 -35.31 -6.80
N SER A 111 -4.57 -34.94 -6.31
CA SER A 111 -5.84 -35.05 -7.03
C SER A 111 -6.29 -33.73 -7.64
N LYS A 112 -7.07 -33.79 -8.74
CA LYS A 112 -7.80 -32.64 -9.30
C LYS A 112 -8.73 -31.98 -8.28
N LEU A 113 -9.18 -32.73 -7.28
CA LEU A 113 -10.08 -32.26 -6.22
C LEU A 113 -9.33 -31.57 -5.08
N GLY A 114 -8.01 -31.38 -5.19
CA GLY A 114 -7.22 -30.67 -4.18
C GLY A 114 -6.69 -31.53 -3.04
N PHE A 115 -7.01 -32.82 -2.99
CA PHE A 115 -6.43 -33.74 -2.01
C PHE A 115 -4.98 -34.01 -2.33
N ILE A 116 -4.12 -33.78 -1.34
CA ILE A 116 -2.72 -34.14 -1.40
C ILE A 116 -2.44 -35.09 -0.23
N ILE A 117 -1.90 -36.25 -0.57
CA ILE A 117 -1.59 -37.31 0.39
C ILE A 117 -0.10 -37.60 0.26
N TYR A 118 0.63 -37.37 1.33
CA TYR A 118 2.01 -37.81 1.48
C TYR A 118 1.99 -39.12 2.26
N SER A 119 2.69 -40.15 1.78
CA SER A 119 2.82 -41.42 2.49
C SER A 119 4.27 -41.81 2.67
N LEU A 120 4.58 -42.27 3.89
CA LEU A 120 5.90 -42.72 4.30
C LEU A 120 5.79 -44.02 5.09
N ASP A 121 6.75 -44.90 4.85
CA ASP A 121 6.91 -46.14 5.59
C ASP A 121 8.11 -46.00 6.53
N LEU A 122 7.83 -45.87 7.82
CA LEU A 122 8.87 -45.60 8.80
C LEU A 122 9.59 -46.91 9.16
N ARG A 123 10.87 -47.01 8.79
CA ARG A 123 11.67 -48.23 8.97
C ARG A 123 12.47 -48.27 10.27
N GLU A 124 13.02 -47.14 10.69
CA GLU A 124 13.96 -47.07 11.81
C GLU A 124 13.98 -45.67 12.44
N ILE A 125 13.95 -45.60 13.77
CA ILE A 125 14.25 -44.37 14.54
C ILE A 125 15.40 -44.68 15.50
N ASN A 126 16.48 -43.90 15.45
CA ASN A 126 17.66 -43.98 16.32
C ASN A 126 18.23 -45.41 16.47
N GLY A 127 18.29 -46.22 15.40
CA GLY A 127 18.83 -47.58 15.50
C GLY A 127 17.83 -48.69 15.85
N LYS A 128 16.54 -48.35 16.07
CA LYS A 128 15.48 -49.31 16.45
C LYS A 128 14.47 -49.50 15.32
N ASN A 129 14.21 -50.77 14.95
CA ASN A 129 13.49 -51.13 13.70
C ASN A 129 12.19 -51.93 13.93
N SER A 130 11.67 -51.99 15.16
CA SER A 130 10.49 -52.84 15.46
C SER A 130 9.34 -52.06 16.09
N PHE A 131 9.49 -51.65 17.33
CA PHE A 131 8.52 -50.87 18.09
C PHE A 131 9.00 -49.44 18.22
N MET A 132 8.24 -48.52 17.64
CA MET A 132 8.54 -47.10 17.59
C MET A 132 7.70 -46.37 18.62
N SER A 133 8.36 -45.59 19.47
CA SER A 133 7.68 -44.78 20.50
C SER A 133 6.80 -43.72 19.83
N LEU A 134 5.58 -43.52 20.34
CA LEU A 134 4.68 -42.46 19.89
C LEU A 134 5.29 -41.07 20.11
N ASP A 135 5.99 -40.84 21.21
CA ASP A 135 6.63 -39.55 21.48
C ASP A 135 7.70 -39.22 20.43
N LYS A 136 8.56 -40.18 20.07
CA LYS A 136 9.52 -40.03 18.97
C LYS A 136 8.84 -39.83 17.62
N LEU A 137 7.75 -40.55 17.38
CA LEU A 137 6.95 -40.42 16.17
C LEU A 137 6.37 -39.01 16.02
N SER A 138 5.94 -38.38 17.12
CA SER A 138 5.42 -37.01 17.10
C SER A 138 6.43 -35.99 16.56
N ARG A 139 7.73 -36.18 16.86
CA ARG A 139 8.82 -35.33 16.37
C ARG A 139 9.06 -35.54 14.87
N VAL A 140 9.12 -36.80 14.43
CA VAL A 140 9.21 -37.14 12.99
C VAL A 140 8.03 -36.55 12.21
N ILE A 141 6.82 -36.58 12.78
CA ILE A 141 5.63 -36.00 12.17
C ILE A 141 5.73 -34.47 12.06
N ALA A 142 6.30 -33.80 13.05
CA ALA A 142 6.49 -32.35 13.01
C ALA A 142 7.42 -31.95 11.85
N ASP A 143 8.56 -32.64 11.71
CA ASP A 143 9.53 -32.41 10.63
C ASP A 143 8.88 -32.73 9.27
N LEU A 144 8.23 -33.89 9.16
CA LEU A 144 7.51 -34.31 7.95
C LEU A 144 6.41 -33.32 7.54
N SER A 145 5.70 -32.70 8.48
CA SER A 145 4.68 -31.69 8.18
C SER A 145 5.28 -30.41 7.58
N GLN A 146 6.49 -30.04 7.99
CA GLN A 146 7.23 -28.92 7.43
C GLN A 146 7.79 -29.29 6.05
N ASP A 147 8.42 -30.44 5.92
CA ASP A 147 9.06 -30.90 4.69
C ASP A 147 8.06 -31.16 3.57
N SER A 148 6.90 -31.75 3.90
CA SER A 148 5.77 -31.86 2.95
C SER A 148 5.30 -30.49 2.45
N SER A 149 5.29 -29.47 3.30
CA SER A 149 4.96 -28.09 2.88
C SER A 149 5.96 -27.55 1.87
N GLN A 150 7.25 -27.84 2.06
CA GLN A 150 8.32 -27.41 1.16
C GLN A 150 8.25 -28.14 -0.19
N VAL A 151 7.97 -29.44 -0.18
CA VAL A 151 7.79 -30.25 -1.41
C VAL A 151 6.68 -29.66 -2.25
N ILE A 152 5.48 -29.47 -1.68
CA ILE A 152 4.35 -28.95 -2.46
C ILE A 152 4.53 -27.49 -2.83
N ASP A 153 5.13 -26.66 -1.98
CA ASP A 153 5.38 -25.26 -2.33
C ASP A 153 6.25 -25.16 -3.60
N SER A 154 7.22 -26.06 -3.79
CA SER A 154 8.02 -26.12 -5.03
C SER A 154 7.20 -26.53 -6.27
N LEU A 155 6.11 -27.27 -6.09
CA LEU A 155 5.26 -27.79 -7.17
C LEU A 155 4.18 -26.80 -7.59
N LEU A 156 3.63 -26.04 -6.65
CA LEU A 156 2.53 -25.10 -6.89
C LEU A 156 2.86 -23.98 -7.87
N THR A 157 1.82 -23.41 -8.47
CA THR A 157 1.89 -22.17 -9.26
C THR A 157 1.94 -20.95 -8.34
N GLU A 158 2.39 -19.81 -8.86
CA GLU A 158 2.35 -18.53 -8.11
C GLU A 158 0.92 -18.15 -7.69
N PHE A 159 -0.05 -18.44 -8.57
CA PHE A 159 -1.46 -18.23 -8.31
C PHE A 159 -1.95 -19.02 -7.09
N GLN A 160 -1.59 -20.31 -6.99
CA GLN A 160 -1.94 -21.15 -5.84
C GLN A 160 -1.20 -20.74 -4.56
N ARG A 161 0.08 -20.34 -4.67
CA ARG A 161 0.84 -19.80 -3.53
C ARG A 161 0.20 -18.54 -2.96
N ASN A 162 -0.38 -17.68 -3.80
CA ASN A 162 -1.11 -16.51 -3.35
C ASN A 162 -2.36 -16.88 -2.53
N PHE A 163 -3.12 -17.88 -2.96
CA PHE A 163 -4.29 -18.38 -2.20
C PHE A 163 -3.90 -18.86 -0.81
N ILE A 164 -2.85 -19.69 -0.74
CA ILE A 164 -2.33 -20.24 0.50
C ILE A 164 -1.86 -19.12 1.43
N LYS A 165 -1.12 -18.14 0.91
CA LYS A 165 -0.64 -16.99 1.68
C LYS A 165 -1.78 -16.17 2.25
N ILE A 166 -2.86 -15.97 1.48
CA ILE A 166 -4.03 -15.21 1.94
C ILE A 166 -4.76 -15.92 3.08
N ILE A 167 -4.82 -17.25 3.08
CA ILE A 167 -5.57 -18.04 4.07
C ILE A 167 -4.77 -18.27 5.34
N PHE A 168 -3.53 -18.73 5.19
CA PHE A 168 -2.71 -19.19 6.32
C PHE A 168 -1.70 -18.14 6.80
N GLY A 169 -1.49 -17.05 6.04
CA GLY A 169 -0.45 -16.06 6.31
C GLY A 169 0.94 -16.59 5.97
N ASN A 170 1.40 -17.62 6.70
CA ASN A 170 2.65 -18.32 6.45
C ASN A 170 2.41 -19.68 5.77
N PRO A 171 2.82 -19.86 4.50
CA PRO A 171 2.67 -21.12 3.79
C PRO A 171 3.39 -22.31 4.45
N MET A 172 4.46 -22.14 5.20
CA MET A 172 5.23 -23.29 5.71
C MET A 172 4.59 -23.98 6.92
N TYR A 173 3.76 -23.27 7.69
CA TYR A 173 3.14 -23.79 8.93
C TYR A 173 1.65 -24.13 8.76
N ARG A 174 1.26 -24.63 7.59
CA ARG A 174 -0.14 -25.02 7.34
C ARG A 174 -0.51 -26.25 8.16
N PRO A 175 -1.66 -26.24 8.86
CA PRO A 175 -2.16 -27.41 9.56
C PRO A 175 -2.53 -28.52 8.57
N LYS A 176 -2.21 -29.76 8.90
CA LYS A 176 -2.47 -30.96 8.09
C LYS A 176 -3.06 -32.05 8.96
N THR A 177 -3.77 -32.97 8.34
CA THR A 177 -4.30 -34.16 9.00
C THR A 177 -3.23 -35.24 9.00
N ILE A 178 -2.98 -35.83 10.17
CA ILE A 178 -2.04 -36.94 10.33
C ILE A 178 -2.82 -38.24 10.50
N LEU A 179 -2.52 -39.23 9.68
CA LEU A 179 -3.06 -40.57 9.82
C LEU A 179 -1.90 -41.55 10.01
N ILE A 180 -1.92 -42.31 11.09
CA ILE A 180 -0.95 -43.38 11.33
C ILE A 180 -1.65 -44.72 11.26
N VAL A 181 -1.07 -45.66 10.53
CA VAL A 181 -1.52 -47.04 10.50
C VAL A 181 -0.37 -47.93 10.98
N GLY A 182 -0.49 -48.49 12.18
CA GLY A 182 0.50 -49.40 12.76
C GLY A 182 0.01 -50.84 12.73
N GLU A 183 0.90 -51.81 12.58
CA GLU A 183 0.54 -53.24 12.62
C GLU A 183 0.11 -53.71 14.01
N ASP A 184 0.73 -53.14 15.05
CA ASP A 184 0.49 -53.56 16.43
C ASP A 184 0.81 -52.44 17.42
N ILE A 185 0.25 -52.52 18.62
CA ILE A 185 0.55 -51.63 19.75
C ILE A 185 1.04 -52.46 20.93
N ASN A 186 2.11 -52.02 21.59
CA ASN A 186 2.79 -52.79 22.65
C ASN A 186 1.90 -53.07 23.88
N LYS A 187 1.06 -52.12 24.27
CA LYS A 187 0.12 -52.24 25.40
C LYS A 187 -1.27 -52.31 24.82
N LYS A 188 -1.91 -53.48 24.88
CA LYS A 188 -3.32 -53.66 24.54
C LYS A 188 -4.13 -53.80 25.82
N PHE A 189 -5.03 -52.86 26.05
CA PHE A 189 -6.01 -52.93 27.13
C PHE A 189 -7.27 -53.70 26.68
N GLU A 190 -7.97 -54.31 27.64
CA GLU A 190 -9.24 -54.99 27.38
C GLU A 190 -10.38 -53.98 27.17
N ASP A 191 -10.38 -52.88 27.91
CA ASP A 191 -11.25 -51.73 27.66
C ASP A 191 -10.46 -50.62 26.97
N VAL A 192 -11.03 -50.06 25.91
CA VAL A 192 -10.43 -48.95 25.15
C VAL A 192 -10.39 -47.67 25.99
N LYS A 193 -11.26 -47.56 27.00
CA LYS A 193 -11.27 -46.42 27.93
C LYS A 193 -10.01 -46.34 28.78
N ASP A 194 -9.24 -47.42 28.90
CA ASP A 194 -7.98 -47.41 29.64
C ASP A 194 -6.89 -46.57 28.93
N TYR A 195 -7.08 -46.23 27.64
CA TYR A 195 -6.24 -45.24 26.94
C TYR A 195 -6.66 -43.78 27.20
N LEU A 196 -7.80 -43.56 27.85
CA LEU A 196 -8.36 -42.24 28.21
C LEU A 196 -8.26 -42.05 29.73
N ASP A 197 -7.05 -42.26 30.25
CA ASP A 197 -6.74 -42.24 31.68
C ASP A 197 -6.45 -40.84 32.23
N GLY A 198 -6.31 -39.83 31.37
CA GLY A 198 -5.82 -38.50 31.72
C GLY A 198 -4.34 -38.48 32.17
N GLU A 199 -3.64 -39.59 31.99
CA GLU A 199 -2.23 -39.77 32.35
C GLU A 199 -1.38 -39.86 31.07
N ASP A 200 -0.23 -40.52 31.16
CA ASP A 200 0.79 -40.47 30.13
C ASP A 200 0.35 -41.14 28.80
N CYS A 201 -0.56 -42.13 28.82
CA CYS A 201 -1.07 -42.78 27.61
C CYS A 201 -1.92 -41.81 26.77
N GLU A 202 -2.86 -41.11 27.42
CA GLU A 202 -3.69 -40.12 26.76
C GLU A 202 -2.84 -38.94 26.23
N ILE A 203 -1.81 -38.55 26.97
CA ILE A 203 -0.88 -37.47 26.57
C ILE A 203 -0.10 -37.86 25.30
N GLU A 204 0.53 -39.04 25.24
CA GLU A 204 1.30 -39.47 24.06
C GLU A 204 0.44 -39.56 22.79
N ILE A 205 -0.81 -40.04 22.92
CA ILE A 205 -1.74 -40.07 21.79
C ILE A 205 -2.18 -38.66 21.40
N SER A 206 -2.53 -37.82 22.39
CA SER A 206 -3.00 -36.44 22.16
C SER A 206 -1.94 -35.55 21.50
N GLN A 207 -0.65 -35.81 21.72
CA GLN A 207 0.43 -35.10 21.02
C GLN A 207 0.34 -35.23 19.49
N ILE A 208 -0.14 -36.37 18.99
CA ILE A 208 -0.21 -36.63 17.55
C ILE A 208 -1.57 -36.24 16.97
N ILE A 209 -2.67 -36.72 17.56
CA ILE A 209 -4.02 -36.55 16.99
C ILE A 209 -4.83 -35.41 17.64
N GLY A 210 -4.24 -34.73 18.61
CA GLY A 210 -4.85 -33.63 19.36
C GLY A 210 -5.66 -34.10 20.58
N GLU A 211 -6.00 -33.13 21.43
CA GLU A 211 -6.74 -33.36 22.68
C GLU A 211 -8.20 -33.78 22.43
N GLY A 212 -8.75 -34.57 23.36
CA GLY A 212 -10.17 -34.97 23.33
C GLY A 212 -10.51 -35.99 22.24
N PHE A 213 -9.54 -36.84 21.88
CA PHE A 213 -9.75 -37.90 20.89
C PHE A 213 -10.75 -38.95 21.40
N ARG A 214 -11.38 -39.66 20.47
CA ARG A 214 -12.27 -40.78 20.74
C ARG A 214 -11.56 -42.07 20.41
N ALA A 215 -11.67 -43.04 21.30
CA ALA A 215 -11.08 -44.34 21.12
C ALA A 215 -12.18 -45.39 20.94
N HIS A 216 -12.12 -46.15 19.86
CA HIS A 216 -13.09 -47.18 19.50
C HIS A 216 -12.38 -48.52 19.25
N SER A 217 -12.97 -49.62 19.69
CA SER A 217 -12.54 -50.98 19.30
C SER A 217 -13.63 -51.63 18.47
N ILE A 218 -13.26 -52.05 17.25
CA ILE A 218 -14.13 -52.77 16.32
C ILE A 218 -13.40 -54.05 15.93
N ASP A 219 -13.98 -55.20 16.26
CA ASP A 219 -13.44 -56.53 15.96
C ASP A 219 -11.99 -56.77 16.44
N GLY A 220 -11.60 -56.07 17.52
CA GLY A 220 -10.25 -56.14 18.10
C GLY A 220 -9.23 -55.22 17.41
N SER A 221 -9.65 -54.42 16.43
CA SER A 221 -8.90 -53.31 15.87
C SER A 221 -9.17 -52.04 16.69
N ILE A 222 -8.14 -51.26 16.97
CA ILE A 222 -8.23 -50.05 17.79
C ILE A 222 -8.14 -48.83 16.87
N TYR A 223 -9.08 -47.91 17.02
CA TYR A 223 -9.19 -46.67 16.29
C TYR A 223 -9.16 -45.51 17.27
N PHE A 224 -8.15 -44.65 17.14
CA PHE A 224 -8.09 -43.37 17.83
C PHE A 224 -8.40 -42.26 16.83
N ILE A 225 -9.46 -41.48 17.07
CA ILE A 225 -9.93 -40.42 16.17
C ILE A 225 -9.89 -39.10 16.93
N GLY A 226 -8.96 -38.22 16.54
CA GLY A 226 -8.81 -36.88 17.09
C GLY A 226 -9.23 -35.79 16.10
N ASN A 227 -8.98 -34.53 16.47
CA ASN A 227 -9.27 -33.36 15.64
C ASN A 227 -8.15 -33.01 14.64
N ARG A 228 -6.95 -33.55 14.84
CA ARG A 228 -5.78 -33.34 13.96
C ARG A 228 -5.40 -34.59 13.18
N GLY A 229 -6.09 -35.71 13.40
CA GLY A 229 -5.67 -36.97 12.85
C GLY A 229 -6.36 -38.20 13.41
N ALA A 230 -5.89 -39.35 12.97
CA ALA A 230 -6.32 -40.65 13.48
C ALA A 230 -5.15 -41.63 13.58
N ILE A 231 -5.22 -42.55 14.53
CA ILE A 231 -4.31 -43.69 14.65
C ILE A 231 -5.13 -44.97 14.53
N LEU A 232 -4.78 -45.81 13.57
CA LEU A 232 -5.38 -47.11 13.34
C LEU A 232 -4.37 -48.22 13.68
N VAL A 233 -4.80 -49.14 14.55
CA VAL A 233 -4.09 -50.38 14.84
C VAL A 233 -5.04 -51.54 14.52
N PRO A 234 -5.01 -52.07 13.28
CA PRO A 234 -5.91 -53.13 12.87
C PRO A 234 -5.43 -54.47 13.42
N LYS A 235 -6.37 -55.35 13.80
CA LYS A 235 -6.04 -56.73 14.18
C LYS A 235 -5.58 -57.56 12.98
N GLU A 236 -6.22 -57.33 11.84
CA GLU A 236 -5.86 -57.88 10.53
C GLU A 236 -5.97 -56.75 9.51
N PHE A 237 -4.90 -56.52 8.75
CA PHE A 237 -4.85 -55.43 7.79
C PHE A 237 -5.70 -55.79 6.56
N THR A 238 -6.79 -55.05 6.34
CA THR A 238 -7.61 -55.15 5.13
C THR A 238 -7.53 -53.83 4.35
N GLU A 239 -7.54 -53.94 3.01
CA GLU A 239 -7.53 -52.76 2.14
C GLU A 239 -8.72 -51.83 2.42
N GLU A 240 -9.89 -52.39 2.78
CA GLU A 240 -11.08 -51.63 3.14
C GLU A 240 -10.87 -50.71 4.35
N MET A 241 -10.12 -51.15 5.37
CA MET A 241 -9.81 -50.33 6.55
C MET A 241 -8.82 -49.22 6.22
N GLU A 242 -7.86 -49.48 5.33
CA GLU A 242 -6.94 -48.46 4.83
C GLU A 242 -7.70 -47.39 4.04
N TYR A 243 -8.59 -47.79 3.12
CA TYR A 243 -9.45 -46.85 2.38
C TYR A 243 -10.30 -46.02 3.33
N TYR A 244 -10.98 -46.65 4.29
CA TYR A 244 -11.79 -45.94 5.29
C TYR A 244 -10.98 -44.87 6.03
N SER A 245 -9.75 -45.22 6.44
CA SER A 245 -8.86 -44.32 7.18
C SER A 245 -8.41 -43.14 6.32
N ILE A 246 -8.02 -43.38 5.07
CA ILE A 246 -7.64 -42.34 4.12
C ILE A 246 -8.83 -41.41 3.85
N TYR A 247 -10.02 -41.95 3.64
CA TYR A 247 -11.23 -41.17 3.42
C TYR A 247 -11.61 -40.32 4.63
N ASN A 248 -11.48 -40.86 5.85
CA ASN A 248 -11.66 -40.07 7.06
C ASN A 248 -10.61 -38.95 7.16
N GLY A 249 -9.37 -39.24 6.78
CA GLY A 249 -8.29 -38.25 6.72
C GLY A 249 -8.55 -37.13 5.69
N ILE A 250 -9.09 -37.47 4.52
CA ILE A 250 -9.54 -36.51 3.49
C ILE A 250 -10.65 -35.61 4.05
N LYS A 251 -11.65 -36.19 4.70
CA LYS A 251 -12.74 -35.45 5.35
C LYS A 251 -12.18 -34.46 6.37
N GLU A 252 -11.26 -34.90 7.22
CA GLU A 252 -10.64 -34.03 8.23
C GLU A 252 -9.73 -32.95 7.62
N GLY A 253 -9.01 -33.29 6.53
CA GLY A 253 -8.20 -32.31 5.80
C GLY A 253 -9.02 -31.14 5.25
N ILE A 254 -10.23 -31.43 4.76
CA ILE A 254 -11.18 -30.38 4.36
C ILE A 254 -11.68 -29.59 5.58
N THR A 255 -12.00 -30.26 6.69
CA THR A 255 -12.45 -29.58 7.93
C THR A 255 -11.42 -28.56 8.40
N ILE A 256 -10.15 -28.98 8.53
CA ILE A 256 -9.04 -28.11 8.95
C ILE A 256 -8.88 -26.92 8.01
N PHE A 257 -9.00 -27.16 6.70
CA PHE A 257 -8.92 -26.07 5.72
C PHE A 257 -10.07 -25.08 5.86
N ILE A 258 -11.31 -25.57 6.02
CA ILE A 258 -12.50 -24.72 6.23
C ILE A 258 -12.37 -23.90 7.51
N ASP A 259 -11.85 -24.50 8.59
CA ASP A 259 -11.65 -23.79 9.85
C ASP A 259 -10.63 -22.65 9.69
N SER A 260 -9.54 -22.90 8.97
CA SER A 260 -8.52 -21.88 8.65
C SER A 260 -9.09 -20.79 7.74
N PHE A 261 -9.83 -21.19 6.71
CA PHE A 261 -10.52 -20.29 5.78
C PHE A 261 -11.53 -19.39 6.51
N MET A 262 -12.37 -19.95 7.37
CA MET A 262 -13.36 -19.18 8.13
C MET A 262 -12.69 -18.27 9.15
N SER A 263 -11.61 -18.71 9.81
CA SER A 263 -10.82 -17.86 10.70
C SER A 263 -10.31 -16.62 9.97
N ARG A 264 -9.81 -16.78 8.74
CA ARG A 264 -9.39 -15.66 7.89
C ARG A 264 -10.56 -14.76 7.49
N VAL A 265 -11.72 -15.32 7.16
CA VAL A 265 -12.94 -14.54 6.85
C VAL A 265 -13.35 -13.68 8.04
N TRP A 266 -13.29 -14.21 9.27
CA TRP A 266 -13.60 -13.44 10.47
C TRP A 266 -12.59 -12.32 10.75
N GLU A 267 -11.30 -12.57 10.54
CA GLU A 267 -10.28 -11.51 10.64
C GLU A 267 -10.55 -10.36 9.66
N LEU A 268 -10.93 -10.68 8.41
CA LEU A 268 -11.28 -9.66 7.41
C LEU A 268 -12.59 -8.92 7.74
N TYR A 269 -13.53 -9.59 8.42
CA TYR A 269 -14.73 -8.96 8.95
C TYR A 269 -14.37 -7.92 10.01
N ASP A 270 -13.48 -8.26 10.94
CA ASP A 270 -13.02 -7.33 11.98
C ASP A 270 -12.26 -6.13 11.37
N GLN A 271 -11.38 -6.36 10.39
CA GLN A 271 -10.70 -5.29 9.64
C GLN A 271 -11.69 -4.37 8.92
N THR A 272 -12.80 -4.92 8.42
CA THR A 272 -13.87 -4.12 7.80
C THR A 272 -14.51 -3.19 8.83
N ASN A 273 -14.65 -3.61 10.09
CA ASN A 273 -15.14 -2.76 11.18
C ASN A 273 -14.13 -1.67 11.57
N GLU A 274 -12.83 -1.97 11.59
CA GLU A 274 -11.78 -0.97 11.85
C GLU A 274 -11.77 0.16 10.82
N ILE A 275 -11.98 -0.17 9.54
CA ILE A 275 -12.15 0.82 8.47
C ILE A 275 -13.28 1.80 8.77
N GLN A 276 -14.38 1.34 9.39
CA GLN A 276 -15.49 2.22 9.76
C GLN A 276 -15.05 3.28 10.77
N GLU A 277 -14.17 2.94 11.71
CA GLU A 277 -13.61 3.90 12.65
C GLU A 277 -12.71 4.92 11.95
N LEU A 278 -11.85 4.46 11.03
CA LEU A 278 -10.98 5.33 10.24
C LEU A 278 -11.79 6.29 9.36
N VAL A 279 -12.89 5.83 8.75
CA VAL A 279 -13.85 6.68 8.01
C VAL A 279 -14.42 7.75 8.93
N ASN A 280 -14.86 7.39 10.13
CA ASN A 280 -15.38 8.34 11.10
C ASN A 280 -14.33 9.37 11.56
N MET A 281 -13.05 9.01 11.60
CA MET A 281 -11.95 9.94 11.85
C MET A 281 -11.67 10.85 10.65
N ALA A 282 -11.71 10.32 9.42
CA ALA A 282 -11.55 11.10 8.20
C ALA A 282 -12.63 12.20 8.08
N VAL A 283 -13.87 11.89 8.47
CA VAL A 283 -14.98 12.87 8.57
C VAL A 283 -14.63 14.06 9.48
N LYS A 284 -13.78 13.88 10.49
CA LYS A 284 -13.34 14.95 11.41
C LYS A 284 -12.30 15.89 10.80
N GLY A 285 -11.86 15.67 9.56
CA GLY A 285 -11.10 16.65 8.77
C GLY A 285 -9.67 16.25 8.39
N ASN A 286 -9.31 14.97 8.51
CA ASN A 286 -7.99 14.48 8.07
C ASN A 286 -8.06 14.00 6.61
N THR A 287 -7.46 14.75 5.68
CA THR A 287 -7.40 14.42 4.24
C THR A 287 -6.58 13.17 3.96
N ASP A 288 -5.51 12.93 4.71
CA ASP A 288 -4.60 11.81 4.47
C ASP A 288 -5.24 10.48 4.87
N ALA A 289 -6.19 10.53 5.81
CA ALA A 289 -6.97 9.36 6.22
C ALA A 289 -7.88 8.87 5.07
N LEU A 290 -8.40 9.75 4.20
CA LEU A 290 -9.27 9.32 3.10
C LEU A 290 -8.55 8.44 2.09
N ASN A 291 -7.32 8.82 1.72
CA ASN A 291 -6.52 8.05 0.76
C ASN A 291 -6.14 6.68 1.34
N LYS A 292 -5.72 6.64 2.61
CA LYS A 292 -5.39 5.39 3.31
C LYS A 292 -6.59 4.44 3.37
N VAL A 293 -7.76 4.97 3.72
CA VAL A 293 -9.00 4.18 3.78
C VAL A 293 -9.38 3.65 2.40
N GLN A 294 -9.21 4.43 1.32
CA GLN A 294 -9.47 3.94 -0.04
C GLN A 294 -8.52 2.81 -0.45
N GLU A 295 -7.25 2.92 -0.08
CA GLU A 295 -6.24 1.88 -0.32
C GLU A 295 -6.59 0.59 0.44
N GLU A 296 -6.89 0.69 1.74
CA GLU A 296 -7.27 -0.45 2.57
C GLU A 296 -8.55 -1.14 2.08
N ILE A 297 -9.60 -0.39 1.71
CA ILE A 297 -10.81 -0.99 1.12
C ILE A 297 -10.50 -1.74 -0.17
N THR A 298 -9.61 -1.20 -1.00
CA THR A 298 -9.21 -1.82 -2.27
C THR A 298 -8.47 -3.14 -2.00
N ILE A 299 -7.54 -3.16 -1.05
CA ILE A 299 -6.81 -4.36 -0.63
C ILE A 299 -7.77 -5.41 -0.06
N LEU A 300 -8.68 -5.01 0.83
CA LEU A 300 -9.66 -5.93 1.42
C LEU A 300 -10.61 -6.52 0.38
N THR A 301 -11.13 -5.69 -0.52
CA THR A 301 -12.05 -6.13 -1.58
C THR A 301 -11.35 -7.12 -2.52
N SER A 302 -10.09 -6.85 -2.88
CA SER A 302 -9.27 -7.80 -3.63
C SER A 302 -9.07 -9.11 -2.88
N THR A 303 -8.72 -9.04 -1.59
CA THR A 303 -8.49 -10.22 -0.74
C THR A 303 -9.75 -11.08 -0.58
N ILE A 304 -10.91 -10.47 -0.32
CA ILE A 304 -12.19 -11.18 -0.18
C ILE A 304 -12.63 -11.76 -1.52
N SER A 305 -12.35 -11.09 -2.64
CA SER A 305 -12.61 -11.63 -3.98
C SER A 305 -11.79 -12.89 -4.26
N VAL A 306 -10.54 -12.93 -3.79
CA VAL A 306 -9.69 -14.13 -3.87
C VAL A 306 -10.24 -15.25 -2.99
N LEU A 307 -10.67 -14.96 -1.75
CA LEU A 307 -11.32 -15.98 -0.91
C LEU A 307 -12.62 -16.51 -1.53
N GLY A 308 -13.38 -15.65 -2.23
CA GLY A 308 -14.54 -16.06 -3.03
C GLY A 308 -14.19 -17.09 -4.10
N GLN A 309 -13.03 -16.95 -4.76
CA GLN A 309 -12.54 -17.96 -5.72
C GLN A 309 -12.13 -19.26 -5.03
N VAL A 310 -11.40 -19.18 -3.91
CA VAL A 310 -11.01 -20.37 -3.12
C VAL A 310 -12.24 -21.18 -2.71
N LYS A 311 -13.30 -20.49 -2.29
CA LYS A 311 -14.58 -21.10 -1.94
C LYS A 311 -15.15 -21.92 -3.08
N GLU A 312 -15.04 -21.47 -4.34
CA GLU A 312 -15.58 -22.23 -5.48
C GLU A 312 -14.83 -23.56 -5.65
N PHE A 313 -13.50 -23.58 -5.52
CA PHE A 313 -12.74 -24.85 -5.52
C PHE A 313 -13.17 -25.78 -4.38
N LEU A 314 -13.40 -25.24 -3.18
CA LEU A 314 -13.90 -26.03 -2.03
C LEU A 314 -15.29 -26.62 -2.33
N HIS A 315 -16.19 -25.81 -2.89
CA HIS A 315 -17.54 -26.24 -3.22
C HIS A 315 -17.52 -27.39 -4.22
N ASP A 316 -16.78 -27.24 -5.33
CA ASP A 316 -16.68 -28.24 -6.38
C ASP A 316 -16.04 -29.54 -5.86
N SER A 317 -15.04 -29.43 -4.98
CA SER A 317 -14.37 -30.58 -4.37
C SER A 317 -15.30 -31.33 -3.42
N CYS A 318 -16.04 -30.62 -2.57
CA CYS A 318 -17.01 -31.23 -1.65
C CYS A 318 -18.16 -31.89 -2.41
N GLU A 319 -18.71 -31.24 -3.44
CA GLU A 319 -19.81 -31.78 -4.24
C GLU A 319 -19.40 -33.07 -4.97
N GLN A 320 -18.22 -33.09 -5.60
CA GLN A 320 -17.72 -34.28 -6.28
C GLN A 320 -17.39 -35.41 -5.30
N LEU A 321 -16.84 -35.10 -4.13
CA LEU A 321 -16.62 -36.12 -3.09
C LEU A 321 -17.93 -36.75 -2.64
N THR A 322 -18.92 -35.95 -2.22
CA THR A 322 -20.21 -36.47 -1.73
C THR A 322 -20.87 -37.38 -2.78
N ASN A 323 -20.88 -36.96 -4.05
CA ASN A 323 -21.45 -37.76 -5.14
C ASN A 323 -20.71 -39.10 -5.36
N ASN A 324 -19.39 -39.12 -5.20
CA ASN A 324 -18.61 -40.36 -5.32
C ASN A 324 -18.89 -41.33 -4.15
N PHE A 325 -19.15 -40.81 -2.95
CA PHE A 325 -19.48 -41.61 -1.77
C PHE A 325 -20.85 -42.29 -1.85
N ASP A 326 -21.86 -41.60 -2.39
CA ASP A 326 -23.21 -42.16 -2.58
C ASP A 326 -23.20 -43.45 -3.41
N SER A 327 -22.16 -43.63 -4.25
CA SER A 327 -21.99 -44.82 -5.09
C SER A 327 -21.33 -46.02 -4.39
N LEU A 328 -20.67 -45.83 -3.24
CA LEU A 328 -19.79 -46.82 -2.59
C LEU A 328 -20.41 -47.52 -1.36
N SER A 329 -21.72 -47.34 -1.14
CA SER A 329 -22.48 -47.77 0.05
C SER A 329 -22.06 -49.13 0.68
N THR A 330 -21.15 -49.07 1.64
CA THR A 330 -20.90 -50.11 2.65
C THR A 330 -21.09 -49.46 4.02
N PHE A 331 -21.74 -50.18 4.95
CA PHE A 331 -22.30 -49.70 6.22
C PHE A 331 -21.32 -48.91 7.13
N SER A 332 -20.00 -49.07 6.95
CA SER A 332 -18.95 -48.37 7.71
C SER A 332 -18.75 -46.90 7.30
N PHE A 333 -19.17 -46.48 6.11
CA PHE A 333 -18.95 -45.11 5.61
C PHE A 333 -20.00 -44.08 6.06
N PHE A 334 -21.04 -44.50 6.76
CA PHE A 334 -22.17 -43.64 7.12
C PHE A 334 -21.79 -42.44 8.02
N GLU A 335 -20.80 -42.59 8.90
CA GLU A 335 -20.31 -41.46 9.72
C GLU A 335 -19.53 -40.43 8.90
N ILE A 336 -18.80 -40.89 7.88
CA ILE A 336 -18.06 -40.02 6.96
C ILE A 336 -19.04 -39.24 6.10
N GLU A 337 -20.10 -39.88 5.60
CA GLU A 337 -21.16 -39.24 4.80
C GLU A 337 -21.81 -38.08 5.54
N LYS A 338 -22.22 -38.28 6.81
CA LYS A 338 -22.75 -37.20 7.66
C LYS A 338 -21.76 -36.06 7.87
N GLY A 339 -20.48 -36.39 8.04
CA GLY A 339 -19.42 -35.40 8.17
C GLY A 339 -19.25 -34.57 6.89
N LEU A 340 -19.23 -35.23 5.73
CA LEU A 340 -19.14 -34.58 4.41
C LEU A 340 -20.35 -33.69 4.12
N GLU A 341 -21.56 -34.13 4.49
CA GLU A 341 -22.76 -33.29 4.34
C GLU A 341 -22.72 -32.07 5.27
N THR A 342 -22.16 -32.22 6.47
CA THR A 342 -21.94 -31.08 7.38
C THR A 342 -20.94 -30.09 6.78
N ILE A 343 -19.82 -30.58 6.25
CA ILE A 343 -18.81 -29.80 5.53
C ILE A 343 -19.43 -29.05 4.34
N ARG A 344 -20.22 -29.75 3.52
CA ARG A 344 -20.92 -29.17 2.36
C ARG A 344 -21.82 -28.01 2.77
N ASN A 345 -22.59 -28.17 3.85
CA ASN A 345 -23.45 -27.12 4.37
C ASN A 345 -22.64 -25.92 4.87
N ARG A 346 -21.52 -26.13 5.58
CA ARG A 346 -20.61 -25.05 6.00
C ARG A 346 -20.05 -24.26 4.82
N VAL A 347 -19.58 -24.94 3.76
CA VAL A 347 -19.08 -24.28 2.54
C VAL A 347 -20.19 -23.46 1.87
N LYS A 348 -21.41 -24.00 1.79
CA LYS A 348 -22.57 -23.29 1.23
C LYS A 348 -22.91 -22.04 2.04
N GLU A 349 -22.87 -22.13 3.37
CA GLU A 349 -23.12 -20.99 4.25
C GLU A 349 -22.05 -19.91 4.15
N SER A 350 -20.77 -20.28 3.99
CA SER A 350 -19.67 -19.32 3.79
C SER A 350 -19.89 -18.38 2.60
N THR A 351 -20.61 -18.84 1.56
CA THR A 351 -21.01 -18.01 0.40
C THR A 351 -21.78 -16.76 0.83
N LYS A 352 -22.69 -16.91 1.80
CA LYS A 352 -23.50 -15.79 2.30
C LYS A 352 -22.64 -14.78 3.03
N VAL A 353 -21.65 -15.24 3.80
CA VAL A 353 -20.74 -14.40 4.57
C VAL A 353 -19.84 -13.58 3.64
N ILE A 354 -19.18 -14.23 2.67
CA ILE A 354 -18.32 -13.55 1.69
C ILE A 354 -19.11 -12.51 0.89
N LYS A 355 -20.31 -12.88 0.42
CA LYS A 355 -21.16 -11.94 -0.33
C LYS A 355 -21.59 -10.76 0.55
N GLY A 356 -21.93 -11.01 1.82
CA GLY A 356 -22.26 -9.96 2.78
C GLY A 356 -21.11 -8.97 2.99
N LEU A 357 -19.89 -9.49 3.17
CA LEU A 357 -18.67 -8.70 3.31
C LEU A 357 -18.39 -7.81 2.08
N LEU A 358 -18.51 -8.38 0.87
CA LEU A 358 -18.31 -7.61 -0.37
C LEU A 358 -19.32 -6.47 -0.49
N THR A 359 -20.60 -6.74 -0.24
CA THR A 359 -21.65 -5.71 -0.26
C THR A 359 -21.43 -4.65 0.82
N GLU A 360 -20.95 -5.02 2.01
CA GLU A 360 -20.62 -4.06 3.07
C GLU A 360 -19.46 -3.14 2.65
N LEU A 361 -18.38 -3.70 2.08
CA LEU A 361 -17.24 -2.92 1.59
C LEU A 361 -17.61 -2.00 0.43
N GLU A 362 -18.47 -2.45 -0.49
CA GLU A 362 -19.04 -1.60 -1.54
C GLU A 362 -19.79 -0.41 -0.93
N GLY A 363 -20.64 -0.67 0.06
CA GLY A 363 -21.35 0.40 0.78
C GLY A 363 -20.41 1.38 1.48
N LYS A 364 -19.33 0.90 2.10
CA LYS A 364 -18.30 1.75 2.72
C LYS A 364 -17.55 2.59 1.68
N ARG A 365 -17.18 1.99 0.55
CA ARG A 365 -16.54 2.68 -0.58
C ARG A 365 -17.41 3.82 -1.12
N ASP A 366 -18.69 3.56 -1.31
CA ASP A 366 -19.64 4.58 -1.76
C ASP A 366 -19.75 5.72 -0.75
N HIS A 367 -19.82 5.39 0.55
CA HIS A 367 -19.84 6.40 1.59
C HIS A 367 -18.59 7.30 1.55
N ILE A 368 -17.40 6.73 1.39
CA ILE A 368 -16.15 7.50 1.27
C ILE A 368 -16.13 8.38 0.03
N ASN A 369 -16.62 7.88 -1.11
CA ASN A 369 -16.73 8.67 -2.32
C ASN A 369 -17.62 9.91 -2.09
N THR A 370 -18.75 9.74 -1.39
CA THR A 370 -19.62 10.87 -1.04
C THR A 370 -18.94 11.87 -0.09
N LEU A 371 -18.15 11.39 0.87
CA LEU A 371 -17.39 12.24 1.79
C LEU A 371 -16.30 13.05 1.06
N SER A 372 -15.58 12.38 0.16
CA SER A 372 -14.58 13.02 -0.71
C SER A 372 -15.22 14.12 -1.56
N GLU A 373 -16.36 13.83 -2.21
CA GLU A 373 -17.12 14.85 -2.96
C GLU A 373 -17.55 16.02 -2.08
N MET A 374 -18.05 15.76 -0.86
CA MET A 374 -18.45 16.81 0.07
C MET A 374 -17.27 17.71 0.45
N GLN A 375 -16.09 17.14 0.64
CA GLN A 375 -14.88 17.89 0.97
C GLN A 375 -14.42 18.77 -0.19
N ILE A 376 -14.43 18.24 -1.42
CA ILE A 376 -14.14 19.01 -2.64
C ILE A 376 -15.14 20.17 -2.78
N ARG A 377 -16.44 19.93 -2.54
CA ARG A 377 -17.47 20.99 -2.58
C ARG A 377 -17.22 22.06 -1.52
N LYS A 378 -16.83 21.69 -0.30
CA LYS A 378 -16.47 22.65 0.76
C LYS A 378 -15.27 23.50 0.35
N MET A 379 -14.23 22.87 -0.21
CA MET A 379 -13.04 23.57 -0.72
C MET A 379 -13.39 24.54 -1.85
N ASN A 380 -14.18 24.11 -2.83
CA ASN A 380 -14.63 24.98 -3.93
C ASN A 380 -15.46 26.15 -3.44
N LYS A 381 -16.31 25.95 -2.43
CA LYS A 381 -17.09 27.03 -1.81
C LYS A 381 -16.17 28.01 -1.06
N ALA A 382 -15.20 27.52 -0.30
CA ALA A 382 -14.20 28.35 0.38
C ALA A 382 -13.38 29.16 -0.62
N MET A 383 -12.91 28.53 -1.72
CA MET A 383 -12.21 29.19 -2.81
C MET A 383 -13.09 30.27 -3.46
N THR A 384 -14.34 29.96 -3.81
CA THR A 384 -15.26 30.94 -4.41
C THR A 384 -15.52 32.13 -3.47
N GLN A 385 -15.65 31.86 -2.17
CA GLN A 385 -15.83 32.90 -1.17
C GLN A 385 -14.57 33.76 -1.02
N ASN A 386 -13.40 33.15 -0.98
CA ASN A 386 -12.12 33.86 -0.96
C ASN A 386 -11.94 34.72 -2.22
N THR A 387 -12.25 34.19 -3.41
CA THR A 387 -12.22 34.94 -4.67
C THR A 387 -13.20 36.12 -4.65
N LYS A 388 -14.41 35.93 -4.10
CA LYS A 388 -15.38 37.02 -3.94
C LYS A 388 -14.89 38.10 -2.97
N SER A 389 -14.35 37.69 -1.83
CA SER A 389 -13.74 38.61 -0.85
C SER A 389 -12.56 39.37 -1.47
N MET A 390 -11.69 38.69 -2.23
CA MET A 390 -10.60 39.31 -2.96
C MET A 390 -11.11 40.35 -3.97
N ASN A 391 -12.11 40.00 -4.77
CA ASN A 391 -12.74 40.93 -5.71
C ASN A 391 -13.38 42.13 -5.03
N GLN A 392 -13.99 41.95 -3.85
CA GLN A 392 -14.54 43.06 -3.06
C GLN A 392 -13.44 44.00 -2.55
N VAL A 393 -12.30 43.45 -2.10
CA VAL A 393 -11.13 44.25 -1.71
C VAL A 393 -10.58 45.01 -2.91
N LEU A 394 -10.46 44.36 -4.08
CA LEU A 394 -10.05 45.04 -5.32
C LEU A 394 -11.00 46.17 -5.71
N GLN A 395 -12.31 45.95 -5.68
CA GLN A 395 -13.30 46.99 -5.98
C GLN A 395 -13.31 48.13 -4.94
N ALA A 396 -13.05 47.82 -3.66
CA ALA A 396 -12.89 48.83 -2.63
C ALA A 396 -11.63 49.66 -2.88
N ASN A 397 -10.53 49.02 -3.29
CA ASN A 397 -9.30 49.71 -3.68
C ASN A 397 -9.51 50.60 -4.90
N THR A 398 -10.22 50.14 -5.94
CA THR A 398 -10.52 51.00 -7.11
C THR A 398 -11.37 52.21 -6.72
N ARG A 399 -12.41 52.03 -5.89
CA ARG A 399 -13.22 53.15 -5.37
C ARG A 399 -12.41 54.11 -4.50
N THR A 400 -11.49 53.58 -3.70
CA THR A 400 -10.59 54.40 -2.89
C THR A 400 -9.66 55.21 -3.78
N SER A 401 -9.16 54.62 -4.86
CA SER A 401 -8.37 55.32 -5.87
C SER A 401 -9.17 56.45 -6.54
N GLU A 402 -10.42 56.20 -6.95
CA GLU A 402 -11.30 57.24 -7.50
C GLU A 402 -11.60 58.36 -6.49
N ALA A 403 -11.75 58.03 -5.21
CA ALA A 403 -11.96 59.01 -4.15
C ALA A 403 -10.73 59.89 -3.92
N ILE A 404 -9.53 59.29 -3.95
CA ILE A 404 -8.26 60.03 -3.88
C ILE A 404 -8.18 61.03 -5.03
N ASP A 405 -8.55 60.64 -6.26
CA ASP A 405 -8.56 61.54 -7.42
C ASP A 405 -9.49 62.75 -7.22
N MET A 406 -10.65 62.55 -6.60
CA MET A 406 -11.57 63.64 -6.27
C MET A 406 -11.01 64.57 -5.18
N ILE A 407 -10.37 64.01 -4.14
CA ILE A 407 -9.73 64.79 -3.07
C ILE A 407 -8.60 65.65 -3.64
N GLU A 408 -7.79 65.09 -4.54
CA GLU A 408 -6.72 65.83 -5.22
C GLU A 408 -7.27 67.04 -5.99
N LEU A 409 -8.37 66.87 -6.73
CA LEU A 409 -9.02 67.97 -7.46
C LEU A 409 -9.50 69.08 -6.53
N ILE A 410 -10.10 68.72 -5.39
CA ILE A 410 -10.59 69.68 -4.39
C ILE A 410 -9.43 70.42 -3.73
N LEU A 411 -8.37 69.71 -3.31
CA LEU A 411 -7.19 70.30 -2.70
C LEU A 411 -6.47 71.25 -3.66
N ALA A 412 -6.29 70.86 -4.92
CA ALA A 412 -5.73 71.71 -5.97
C ALA A 412 -6.54 73.02 -6.14
N GLY A 413 -7.87 72.93 -6.08
CA GLY A 413 -8.76 74.09 -6.05
C GLY A 413 -8.53 75.02 -4.85
N SER A 414 -8.47 74.44 -3.65
CA SER A 414 -8.27 75.19 -2.41
C SER A 414 -6.92 75.91 -2.38
N ILE A 415 -5.83 75.23 -2.75
CA ILE A 415 -4.47 75.79 -2.73
C ILE A 415 -4.37 77.01 -3.67
N ILE A 416 -4.98 76.94 -4.86
CA ILE A 416 -4.91 78.06 -5.82
C ILE A 416 -5.73 79.26 -5.34
N LEU A 417 -6.89 79.02 -4.73
CA LEU A 417 -7.66 80.10 -4.10
C LEU A 417 -6.85 80.76 -2.98
N GLU A 418 -6.11 79.98 -2.20
CA GLU A 418 -5.20 80.50 -1.16
C GLU A 418 -4.03 81.30 -1.74
N ILE A 419 -3.37 80.80 -2.79
CA ILE A 419 -2.28 81.52 -3.47
C ILE A 419 -2.77 82.84 -4.07
N VAL A 420 -3.95 82.82 -4.70
CA VAL A 420 -4.58 84.02 -5.26
C VAL A 420 -4.96 85.00 -4.14
N ALA A 421 -5.52 84.51 -3.03
CA ALA A 421 -5.83 85.34 -1.87
C ALA A 421 -4.55 85.95 -1.25
N PHE A 422 -3.46 85.20 -1.15
CA PHE A 422 -2.16 85.67 -0.67
C PHE A 422 -1.58 86.75 -1.59
N ALA A 423 -1.56 86.51 -2.91
CA ALA A 423 -1.08 87.48 -3.89
C ALA A 423 -1.91 88.78 -3.90
N ILE A 424 -3.23 88.69 -3.69
CA ILE A 424 -4.10 89.86 -3.54
C ILE A 424 -3.84 90.60 -2.22
N GLY A 425 -3.58 89.85 -1.14
CA GLY A 425 -3.25 90.40 0.18
C GLY A 425 -2.02 91.31 0.15
N GLU A 426 -0.97 90.93 -0.56
CA GLU A 426 0.24 91.76 -0.70
C GLU A 426 0.04 92.98 -1.62
N ILE A 427 -0.80 92.88 -2.67
CA ILE A 427 -1.13 94.01 -3.56
C ILE A 427 -1.91 95.12 -2.84
N SER A 428 -2.54 94.82 -1.71
CA SER A 428 -3.22 95.84 -0.89
C SER A 428 -2.29 96.70 -0.02
N SER A 429 -1.01 96.33 0.12
CA SER A 429 -0.09 96.96 1.07
C SER A 429 0.85 98.02 0.47
N ASP A 430 0.93 98.16 -0.86
CA ASP A 430 1.83 99.13 -1.50
C ASP A 430 1.06 100.18 -2.32
N GLN A 431 0.54 101.19 -1.60
CA GLN A 431 -0.30 102.28 -2.09
C GLN A 431 0.38 103.25 -3.08
N THR A 432 1.59 102.96 -3.54
CA THR A 432 2.41 103.92 -4.31
C THR A 432 2.36 103.70 -5.82
N ILE A 433 2.16 102.48 -6.32
CA ILE A 433 2.07 102.21 -7.78
C ILE A 433 0.61 102.31 -8.28
N TYR A 434 -0.37 102.13 -7.40
CA TYR A 434 -1.80 102.17 -7.74
C TYR A 434 -2.29 103.57 -8.18
N ASN A 435 -1.67 104.64 -7.68
CA ASN A 435 -2.19 105.99 -7.85
C ASN A 435 -1.75 106.73 -9.14
N SER A 436 -0.74 106.26 -9.87
CA SER A 436 -0.28 106.97 -11.08
C SER A 436 -1.01 106.57 -12.37
N ILE A 437 -1.67 105.40 -12.40
CA ILE A 437 -2.34 104.86 -13.60
C ILE A 437 -3.88 104.90 -13.46
N VAL A 438 -4.45 105.21 -12.28
CA VAL A 438 -5.90 105.00 -12.01
C VAL A 438 -6.78 106.27 -12.06
N ASN A 439 -6.24 107.49 -12.06
CA ASN A 439 -7.05 108.71 -11.91
C ASN A 439 -7.69 109.30 -13.19
N LYS A 440 -8.06 108.50 -14.21
CA LYS A 440 -8.81 109.03 -15.37
C LYS A 440 -10.04 108.26 -15.87
N ILE A 441 -10.51 107.19 -15.21
CA ILE A 441 -11.81 106.56 -15.53
C ILE A 441 -12.47 106.02 -14.23
N PRO A 442 -13.73 106.39 -13.91
CA PRO A 442 -14.36 106.07 -12.63
C PRO A 442 -14.99 104.66 -12.58
N LEU A 443 -14.90 104.05 -11.39
CA LEU A 443 -15.68 102.92 -10.83
C LEU A 443 -15.78 101.56 -11.55
N ALA A 444 -15.44 101.42 -12.84
CA ALA A 444 -15.49 100.11 -13.51
C ALA A 444 -14.22 99.26 -13.31
N ARG A 445 -13.10 99.87 -12.86
CA ARG A 445 -11.78 99.21 -12.90
C ARG A 445 -11.52 98.22 -11.77
N ASP A 446 -12.02 98.43 -10.55
CA ASP A 446 -11.84 97.44 -9.47
C ASP A 446 -12.66 96.18 -9.75
N GLN A 447 -13.86 96.31 -10.32
CA GLN A 447 -14.66 95.17 -10.76
C GLN A 447 -14.04 94.45 -11.96
N ILE A 448 -13.49 95.19 -12.94
CA ILE A 448 -12.80 94.60 -14.09
C ILE A 448 -11.47 93.95 -13.68
N ALA A 449 -10.70 94.55 -12.76
CA ALA A 449 -9.47 93.98 -12.24
C ALA A 449 -9.75 92.70 -11.45
N ASN A 450 -10.78 92.70 -10.59
CA ASN A 450 -11.23 91.51 -9.88
C ASN A 450 -11.76 90.43 -10.84
N LEU A 451 -12.43 90.82 -11.94
CA LEU A 451 -12.89 89.88 -12.97
C LEU A 451 -11.73 89.28 -13.78
N ILE A 452 -10.72 90.09 -14.13
CA ILE A 452 -9.51 89.63 -14.81
C ILE A 452 -8.71 88.69 -13.89
N LEU A 453 -8.60 89.01 -12.60
CA LEU A 453 -7.96 88.16 -11.60
C LEU A 453 -8.74 86.87 -11.37
N PHE A 454 -10.07 86.91 -11.41
CA PHE A 454 -10.92 85.73 -11.34
C PHE A 454 -10.74 84.82 -12.57
N ILE A 455 -10.66 85.40 -13.76
CA ILE A 455 -10.36 84.66 -14.99
C ILE A 455 -8.94 84.07 -14.92
N PHE A 456 -7.97 84.82 -14.38
CA PHE A 456 -6.61 84.35 -14.15
C PHE A 456 -6.58 83.20 -13.12
N SER A 457 -7.35 83.27 -12.03
CA SER A 457 -7.43 82.19 -11.05
C SER A 457 -8.06 80.92 -11.63
N ILE A 458 -9.08 81.06 -12.49
CA ILE A 458 -9.66 79.92 -13.21
C ILE A 458 -8.61 79.33 -14.16
N PHE A 459 -7.87 80.16 -14.88
CA PHE A 459 -6.84 79.69 -15.80
C PHE A 459 -5.68 79.00 -15.06
N ALA A 460 -5.23 79.57 -13.94
CA ALA A 460 -4.23 78.95 -13.06
C ALA A 460 -4.74 77.62 -12.49
N TRP A 461 -6.03 77.53 -12.15
CA TRP A 461 -6.67 76.29 -11.73
C TRP A 461 -6.72 75.22 -12.80
N VAL A 462 -7.18 75.57 -14.00
CA VAL A 462 -7.17 74.64 -15.13
C VAL A 462 -5.73 74.19 -15.43
N ALA A 463 -4.75 75.10 -15.38
CA ALA A 463 -3.35 74.77 -15.62
C ALA A 463 -2.78 73.82 -14.56
N LEU A 464 -3.07 74.02 -13.26
CA LEU A 464 -2.62 73.13 -12.20
C LEU A 464 -3.27 71.75 -12.31
N VAL A 465 -4.58 71.68 -12.56
CA VAL A 465 -5.31 70.41 -12.74
C VAL A 465 -4.78 69.65 -13.94
N VAL A 466 -4.52 70.33 -15.06
CA VAL A 466 -3.90 69.72 -16.24
C VAL A 466 -2.48 69.24 -15.92
N TYR A 467 -1.69 70.02 -15.19
CA TYR A 467 -0.35 69.63 -14.77
C TYR A 467 -0.37 68.38 -13.88
N LEU A 468 -1.22 68.35 -12.84
CA LEU A 468 -1.38 67.20 -11.96
C LEU A 468 -1.84 65.96 -12.73
N ARG A 469 -2.81 66.10 -13.64
CA ARG A 469 -3.29 64.98 -14.48
C ARG A 469 -2.23 64.45 -15.43
N ILE A 470 -1.42 65.33 -16.02
CA ILE A 470 -0.27 64.92 -16.85
C ILE A 470 0.81 64.25 -15.99
N SER A 471 1.09 64.79 -14.80
CA SER A 471 2.05 64.21 -13.86
C SER A 471 1.61 62.83 -13.40
N LYS A 472 0.34 62.68 -13.02
CA LYS A 472 -0.29 61.41 -12.67
C LYS A 472 -0.23 60.43 -13.83
N SER A 473 -0.63 60.82 -15.05
CA SER A 473 -0.52 59.93 -16.22
C SER A 473 0.93 59.54 -16.53
N ARG A 474 1.91 60.41 -16.25
CA ARG A 474 3.34 60.07 -16.36
C ARG A 474 3.79 59.12 -15.26
N MET A 475 3.27 59.26 -14.03
CA MET A 475 3.55 58.36 -12.92
C MET A 475 2.87 57.00 -13.09
N GLU A 476 1.61 56.97 -13.52
CA GLU A 476 0.89 55.74 -13.92
C GLU A 476 1.60 55.05 -15.07
N LYS A 477 2.06 55.80 -16.09
CA LYS A 477 2.89 55.23 -17.17
C LYS A 477 4.27 54.77 -16.70
N LYS A 478 4.80 55.29 -15.58
CA LYS A 478 6.02 54.77 -14.96
C LYS A 478 5.74 53.50 -14.16
N ALA A 479 4.67 53.46 -13.37
CA ALA A 479 4.26 52.26 -12.62
C ALA A 479 3.72 51.12 -13.51
N LEU A 480 3.11 51.46 -14.66
CA LEU A 480 2.71 50.49 -15.70
C LEU A 480 3.87 50.08 -16.61
N ARG A 481 5.06 50.68 -16.44
CA ARG A 481 6.26 50.32 -17.20
C ARG A 481 7.05 49.22 -16.55
N ASP A 482 6.70 48.78 -15.34
CA ASP A 482 7.39 47.69 -14.68
C ASP A 482 6.93 46.37 -15.33
N PHE A 483 7.72 45.91 -16.30
CA PHE A 483 7.53 44.61 -16.91
C PHE A 483 8.19 43.57 -16.04
N ILE A 484 7.38 42.65 -15.52
CA ILE A 484 7.86 41.47 -14.81
C ILE A 484 8.05 40.35 -15.84
N ILE A 485 9.30 39.99 -16.10
CA ILE A 485 9.67 38.86 -16.95
C ILE A 485 9.93 37.67 -16.04
N THR A 486 8.99 36.71 -15.99
CA THR A 486 9.15 35.45 -15.25
C THR A 486 9.70 34.36 -16.17
N LEU A 487 10.84 33.78 -15.79
CA LEU A 487 11.50 32.71 -16.52
C LEU A 487 11.66 31.48 -15.64
N ASN A 488 11.24 30.33 -16.15
CA ASN A 488 11.44 29.05 -15.46
C ASN A 488 12.78 28.45 -15.87
N ILE A 489 13.78 28.56 -14.99
CA ILE A 489 15.16 28.14 -15.24
C ILE A 489 15.45 26.94 -14.34
N ASN A 490 14.97 25.75 -14.72
CA ASN A 490 15.20 24.50 -14.00
C ASN A 490 16.66 24.02 -14.14
N ARG A 491 17.61 24.71 -13.48
CA ARG A 491 19.04 24.37 -13.51
C ARG A 491 19.61 24.18 -12.11
N LYS A 492 20.63 23.32 -12.01
CA LYS A 492 21.35 23.05 -10.77
C LYS A 492 22.24 24.23 -10.41
N ILE A 493 22.25 24.59 -9.13
CA ILE A 493 23.03 25.71 -8.58
C ILE A 493 23.79 25.29 -7.32
N ASP A 494 24.94 25.93 -7.09
CA ASP A 494 25.67 25.83 -5.82
C ASP A 494 25.11 26.87 -4.83
N MET A 495 24.43 26.38 -3.79
CA MET A 495 23.79 27.20 -2.77
C MET A 495 24.79 28.02 -1.93
N ASN A 496 26.02 27.52 -1.73
CA ASN A 496 27.01 28.22 -0.91
C ASN A 496 27.57 29.44 -1.63
N ASN A 497 27.83 29.31 -2.94
CA ASN A 497 28.27 30.42 -3.78
C ASN A 497 27.14 31.43 -4.03
N LEU A 498 25.89 30.97 -4.10
CA LEU A 498 24.73 31.85 -4.18
C LEU A 498 24.57 32.69 -2.90
N GLU A 499 24.66 32.07 -1.71
CA GLU A 499 24.55 32.78 -0.44
C GLU A 499 25.70 33.80 -0.28
N ALA A 500 26.94 33.44 -0.64
CA ALA A 500 28.09 34.37 -0.65
C ALA A 500 27.94 35.53 -1.66
N PHE A 501 27.32 35.28 -2.82
CA PHE A 501 27.03 36.32 -3.81
C PHE A 501 25.93 37.29 -3.35
N LEU A 502 24.98 36.81 -2.54
CA LEU A 502 23.89 37.61 -2.00
C LEU A 502 24.28 38.40 -0.75
N GLU A 503 25.30 37.98 0.01
CA GLU A 503 25.84 38.72 1.18
C GLU A 503 26.40 40.11 0.84
N GLY A 504 26.81 40.32 -0.42
CA GLY A 504 27.31 41.61 -0.90
C GLY A 504 26.24 42.59 -1.40
N LYS A 505 24.95 42.22 -1.38
CA LYS A 505 23.86 42.98 -2.01
C LYS A 505 22.79 43.44 -1.02
N GLU A 506 22.11 44.55 -1.34
CA GLU A 506 21.00 45.06 -0.54
C GLU A 506 19.70 44.27 -0.84
N ILE A 507 19.40 43.27 0.00
CA ILE A 507 18.24 42.39 -0.15
C ILE A 507 16.98 43.13 0.33
N VAL A 508 16.01 43.29 -0.57
CA VAL A 508 14.71 43.94 -0.32
C VAL A 508 13.74 42.98 0.38
N MET A 509 13.74 41.70 0.00
CA MET A 509 12.87 40.70 0.61
C MET A 509 13.48 39.30 0.56
N LYS A 510 13.29 38.54 1.64
CA LYS A 510 13.61 37.11 1.74
C LYS A 510 12.38 36.35 2.26
N GLN A 511 11.85 35.43 1.47
CA GLN A 511 10.71 34.60 1.84
C GLN A 511 11.11 33.11 1.80
N VAL A 512 10.60 32.33 2.76
CA VAL A 512 10.84 30.89 2.87
C VAL A 512 9.50 30.18 2.98
N GLU A 513 9.24 29.23 2.09
CA GLU A 513 8.01 28.45 2.05
C GLU A 513 8.30 26.95 2.16
N TYR A 514 7.52 26.26 2.99
CA TYR A 514 7.68 24.84 3.27
C TYR A 514 6.52 24.07 2.64
N GLU A 515 6.78 23.35 1.55
CA GLU A 515 5.81 22.48 0.89
C GLU A 515 6.33 21.04 0.90
N SER A 516 5.66 20.15 1.64
CA SER A 516 5.75 18.67 1.52
C SER A 516 7.12 18.09 1.08
N GLY A 517 8.20 18.42 1.79
CA GLY A 517 9.56 17.91 1.53
C GLY A 517 10.49 18.84 0.73
N ASN A 518 9.97 19.95 0.20
CA ASN A 518 10.72 21.01 -0.48
C ASN A 518 10.80 22.28 0.35
N VAL A 519 11.95 22.96 0.29
CA VAL A 519 12.16 24.26 0.95
C VAL A 519 12.43 25.29 -0.14
N LEU A 520 11.43 26.10 -0.43
CA LEU A 520 11.51 27.16 -1.43
C LEU A 520 12.03 28.43 -0.78
N HIS A 521 13.10 28.98 -1.34
CA HIS A 521 13.69 30.25 -0.95
C HIS A 521 13.51 31.26 -2.08
N THR A 522 12.84 32.36 -1.78
CA THR A 522 12.69 33.50 -2.69
C THR A 522 13.53 34.66 -2.20
N TYR A 523 14.44 35.15 -3.05
CA TYR A 523 15.31 36.30 -2.79
C TYR A 523 15.00 37.43 -3.76
N ILE A 524 14.78 38.64 -3.26
CA ILE A 524 14.53 39.85 -4.06
C ILE A 524 15.56 40.90 -3.66
N TRP A 525 16.30 41.45 -4.63
CA TRP A 525 17.28 42.53 -4.39
C TRP A 525 17.25 43.57 -5.52
N ASP A 526 17.71 44.79 -5.21
CA ASP A 526 17.80 45.92 -6.14
C ASP A 526 19.11 45.85 -6.95
N THR A 527 19.06 46.11 -8.26
CA THR A 527 20.20 46.02 -9.18
C THR A 527 21.02 47.30 -9.35
N SER A 528 20.93 48.25 -8.41
CA SER A 528 21.71 49.49 -8.36
C SER A 528 23.23 49.32 -8.59
N ASP A 529 23.80 48.16 -8.24
CA ASP A 529 25.23 47.85 -8.38
C ASP A 529 25.64 47.35 -9.78
N ILE A 530 24.71 46.92 -10.63
CA ILE A 530 24.99 46.37 -11.96
C ILE A 530 24.43 47.30 -13.04
N LYS A 531 25.09 48.44 -13.23
CA LYS A 531 24.69 49.49 -14.19
C LYS A 531 24.60 49.04 -15.66
N GLU A 532 25.16 47.89 -16.02
CA GLU A 532 25.15 47.35 -17.39
C GLU A 532 23.81 46.65 -17.74
N LEU A 533 23.00 46.27 -16.75
CA LEU A 533 21.80 45.46 -16.99
C LEU A 533 20.51 46.26 -17.24
N ASN A 534 20.42 47.55 -16.88
CA ASN A 534 19.18 48.34 -16.94
C ASN A 534 17.95 47.61 -16.32
N LEU A 535 18.17 46.94 -15.19
CA LEU A 535 17.13 46.26 -14.41
C LEU A 535 16.87 47.02 -13.10
N GLU A 536 15.64 46.98 -12.62
CA GLU A 536 15.24 47.63 -11.37
C GLU A 536 15.29 46.64 -10.20
N THR A 537 14.70 45.44 -10.36
CA THR A 537 14.80 44.36 -9.36
C THR A 537 15.02 42.99 -10.00
N ILE A 538 15.70 42.10 -9.27
CA ILE A 538 15.84 40.67 -9.62
C ILE A 538 15.26 39.84 -8.48
N SER A 539 14.36 38.93 -8.84
CA SER A 539 13.76 37.91 -7.98
C SER A 539 14.27 36.52 -8.39
N ILE A 540 14.71 35.72 -7.43
CA ILE A 540 15.11 34.33 -7.63
C ILE A 540 14.30 33.43 -6.72
N VAL A 541 13.72 32.37 -7.29
CA VAL A 541 13.14 31.25 -6.55
C VAL A 541 14.05 30.03 -6.71
N CYS A 542 14.54 29.51 -5.58
CA CYS A 542 15.39 28.33 -5.55
C CYS A 542 14.89 27.31 -4.52
N ASN A 543 15.11 26.03 -4.80
CA ASN A 543 14.79 24.94 -3.88
C ASN A 543 16.08 24.48 -3.19
N LYS A 544 16.13 24.68 -1.86
CA LYS A 544 17.30 24.37 -1.04
C LYS A 544 17.50 22.87 -0.81
N SER A 545 16.45 22.04 -0.87
CA SER A 545 16.60 20.59 -0.70
C SER A 545 17.17 19.90 -1.95
N THR A 546 16.90 20.45 -3.14
CA THR A 546 17.32 19.87 -4.43
C THR A 546 18.47 20.61 -5.10
N GLY A 547 18.82 21.82 -4.63
CA GLY A 547 19.87 22.65 -5.22
C GLY A 547 19.51 23.13 -6.62
N LEU A 548 18.23 23.37 -6.88
CA LEU A 548 17.72 23.81 -8.18
C LEU A 548 17.28 25.28 -8.11
N LEU A 549 17.75 26.07 -9.07
CA LEU A 549 17.06 27.29 -9.47
C LEU A 549 15.76 26.87 -10.17
N LEU A 550 14.64 27.50 -9.83
CA LEU A 550 13.33 27.17 -10.40
C LEU A 550 12.84 28.29 -11.29
N SER A 551 12.87 29.52 -10.78
CA SER A 551 12.49 30.69 -11.56
C SER A 551 13.35 31.92 -11.25
N LEU A 552 13.46 32.76 -12.27
CA LEU A 552 14.09 34.07 -12.23
C LEU A 552 13.05 35.07 -12.71
N GLU A 553 12.78 36.10 -11.91
CA GLU A 553 11.90 37.21 -12.29
C GLU A 553 12.71 38.49 -12.40
N LEU A 554 12.58 39.17 -13.53
CA LEU A 554 13.31 40.41 -13.81
C LEU A 554 12.31 41.54 -13.97
N GLU A 555 12.48 42.62 -13.22
CA GLU A 555 11.67 43.83 -13.35
C GLU A 555 12.45 44.89 -14.14
N THR A 556 11.87 45.34 -15.25
CA THR A 556 12.49 46.37 -16.11
C THR A 556 11.48 47.38 -16.61
N SER A 557 11.94 48.63 -16.75
CA SER A 557 11.14 49.76 -17.22
C SER A 557 11.20 50.02 -18.75
N ASP A 558 11.94 49.19 -19.50
CA ASP A 558 12.17 49.36 -20.95
C ASP A 558 11.58 48.20 -21.80
N MET A 559 10.70 48.55 -22.75
CA MET A 559 9.84 47.59 -23.47
C MET A 559 10.53 46.91 -24.68
N ASN A 560 11.73 47.38 -25.05
CA ASN A 560 12.47 46.94 -26.25
C ASN A 560 13.67 46.03 -25.93
N ILE A 561 13.73 45.47 -24.73
CA ILE A 561 14.83 44.60 -24.32
C ILE A 561 14.62 43.20 -24.92
N ASP A 562 15.63 42.69 -25.63
CA ASP A 562 15.65 41.31 -26.09
C ASP A 562 15.77 40.38 -24.87
N GLN A 563 14.73 39.57 -24.65
CA GLN A 563 14.61 38.70 -23.48
C GLN A 563 15.70 37.64 -23.44
N GLU A 564 16.17 37.16 -24.60
CA GLU A 564 17.22 36.13 -24.64
C GLU A 564 18.61 36.71 -24.32
N GLU A 565 18.89 37.95 -24.73
CA GLU A 565 20.18 38.59 -24.51
C GLU A 565 20.44 38.86 -23.03
N LYS A 566 19.46 39.44 -22.32
CA LYS A 566 19.60 39.73 -20.88
C LYS A 566 19.63 38.49 -20.01
N VAL A 567 18.90 37.45 -20.39
CA VAL A 567 18.97 36.16 -19.70
C VAL A 567 20.34 35.55 -19.87
N ASN A 568 20.90 35.59 -21.08
CA ASN A 568 22.26 35.09 -21.31
C ASN A 568 23.32 35.89 -20.52
N GLU A 569 23.19 37.22 -20.42
CA GLU A 569 24.08 38.05 -19.59
C GLU A 569 24.00 37.69 -18.10
N ILE A 570 22.79 37.49 -17.55
CA ILE A 570 22.62 37.08 -16.14
C ILE A 570 23.16 35.66 -15.91
N MET A 571 22.90 34.75 -16.84
CA MET A 571 23.42 33.38 -16.77
C MET A 571 24.95 33.35 -16.89
N GLU A 572 25.56 34.25 -17.67
CA GLU A 572 27.02 34.43 -17.70
C GLU A 572 27.57 34.99 -16.38
N ILE A 573 26.88 35.95 -15.76
CA ILE A 573 27.26 36.47 -14.43
C ILE A 573 27.19 35.35 -13.39
N PHE A 574 26.15 34.51 -13.41
CA PHE A 574 26.02 33.38 -12.48
C PHE A 574 27.07 32.29 -12.74
N LYS A 575 27.45 32.04 -14.01
CA LYS A 575 28.59 31.17 -14.33
C LYS A 575 29.93 31.75 -13.87
N ARG A 576 30.16 33.03 -14.09
CA ARG A 576 31.41 33.73 -13.70
C ARG A 576 31.63 33.72 -12.19
N ASN A 577 30.55 33.75 -11.40
CA ASN A 577 30.57 33.66 -9.95
C ASN A 577 30.46 32.22 -9.41
N GLY A 578 30.49 31.19 -10.27
CA GLY A 578 30.45 29.78 -9.85
C GLY A 578 29.13 29.34 -9.22
N ILE A 579 28.03 30.04 -9.53
CA ILE A 579 26.68 29.75 -9.02
C ILE A 579 25.98 28.71 -9.88
N LEU A 580 26.22 28.73 -11.20
CA LEU A 580 25.76 27.73 -12.17
C LEU A 580 26.95 26.89 -12.65
N GLU A 581 26.74 25.58 -12.81
CA GLU A 581 27.68 24.68 -13.50
C GLU A 581 27.81 24.99 -15.01
#